data_AF-A0A5E6N764-F1
#
_entry.id   AF-A0A5E6N764-F1
#
_cell.length_a   1.000
_cell.length_b   1.000
_cell.length_c   1.000
_cell.angle_alpha   90.00
_cell.angle_beta   90.00
_cell.angle_gamma   90.00
#
_symmetry.space_group_name_H-M   'P 1'
#
loop_
_entity.id
_entity.type
_entity.pdbx_description
1 polymer ?
#
loop_
_entity_poly.entity_id
_entity_poly.type
_entity_poly.pdbx_seq_one_letter_code
_entity_poly.pdbx_strand_id
1 'polypeptide(L)' 'MISLEPYHQTYTYDIGNNLTNLSHQANSSTWQQTIAIHPNNNRSTETPTIRQRL' A
#
# COMPACT_ATOMS: atom_id res chain seq x y z
N MET A 1 13.25 16.04 -20.15
CA MET A 1 13.32 14.69 -19.56
C MET A 1 12.90 14.82 -18.10
N ILE A 2 11.96 14.01 -17.62
CA ILE A 2 11.49 14.08 -16.22
C ILE A 2 12.39 13.15 -15.39
N SER A 3 13.06 13.66 -14.37
CA SER A 3 13.86 12.84 -13.45
C SER A 3 12.91 12.20 -12.44
N LEU A 4 12.85 10.87 -12.41
CA LEU A 4 12.12 10.14 -11.38
C LEU A 4 13.01 10.02 -10.13
N GLU A 5 12.43 10.31 -8.98
CA GLU A 5 13.08 10.10 -7.69
C GLU A 5 13.07 8.61 -7.33
N PRO A 6 14.18 8.04 -6.82
CA PRO A 6 14.16 6.69 -6.25
C PRO A 6 13.24 6.63 -5.02
N TYR A 7 12.55 5.51 -4.84
CA TYR A 7 11.71 5.26 -3.69
C TYR A 7 11.84 3.80 -3.25
N HIS A 8 11.45 3.53 -2.01
CA HIS A 8 11.29 2.19 -1.45
C HIS A 8 9.82 1.89 -1.19
N GLN A 9 9.40 0.66 -1.46
CA GLN A 9 8.09 0.16 -1.09
C GLN A 9 8.23 -1.12 -0.27
N THR A 10 7.41 -1.23 0.76
CA THR A 10 7.31 -2.42 1.61
C THR A 10 5.89 -2.97 1.53
N TYR A 11 5.78 -4.27 1.28
CA TYR A 11 4.52 -5.00 1.12
C TYR A 11 4.36 -6.00 2.27
N THR A 12 3.21 -5.96 2.94
CA THR A 12 2.85 -6.94 3.97
C THR A 12 1.71 -7.81 3.45
N TYR A 13 1.87 -9.13 3.59
CA TYR A 13 0.87 -10.11 3.18
C TYR A 13 0.36 -10.89 4.41
N ASP A 14 -0.91 -11.29 4.37
CA ASP A 14 -1.48 -12.23 5.33
C ASP A 14 -1.13 -13.70 4.99
N ILE A 15 -1.61 -14.64 5.82
CA ILE A 15 -1.41 -16.09 5.62
C ILE A 15 -2.06 -16.63 4.32
N GLY A 16 -3.00 -15.87 3.74
CA GLY A 16 -3.73 -16.21 2.51
C GLY A 16 -3.11 -15.59 1.26
N ASN A 17 -1.93 -14.97 1.35
CA ASN A 17 -1.25 -14.22 0.29
C ASN A 17 -2.01 -12.97 -0.19
N ASN A 18 -2.85 -12.35 0.64
CA ASN A 18 -3.47 -11.07 0.31
C ASN A 18 -2.59 -9.92 0.78
N LEU A 19 -2.44 -8.87 -0.04
CA LEU A 19 -1.73 -7.65 0.35
C LEU A 19 -2.57 -6.88 1.38
N THR A 20 -2.08 -6.75 2.61
CA THR A 20 -2.78 -6.05 3.71
C THR A 20 -2.24 -4.65 3.94
N ASN A 21 -0.94 -4.42 3.70
CA ASN A 21 -0.33 -3.11 3.86
C ASN A 21 0.65 -2.80 2.74
N LEU A 22 0.59 -1.54 2.29
CA LEU A 22 1.55 -0.94 1.37
C LEU A 22 2.12 0.32 2.00
N SER A 23 3.44 0.34 2.18
CA SER A 23 4.17 1.54 2.60
C SER A 23 5.04 2.01 1.46
N HIS A 24 5.01 3.33 1.21
CA HIS A 24 5.85 4.00 0.25
C HIS A 24 6.71 5.05 0.96
N GLN A 25 8.00 5.07 0.61
CA GLN A 25 8.96 6.01 1.14
C GLN A 25 9.82 6.57 0.01
N ALA A 26 9.68 7.86 -0.25
CA ALA A 26 10.57 8.70 -1.04
C ALA A 26 10.93 9.94 -0.21
N ASN A 27 11.96 10.70 -0.59
CA ASN A 27 12.29 11.93 0.14
C ASN A 27 11.17 12.96 0.01
N SER A 28 10.47 12.99 -1.13
CA SER A 28 9.35 13.91 -1.37
C SER A 28 8.01 13.46 -0.77
N SER A 29 7.83 12.16 -0.51
CA SER A 29 6.55 11.63 -0.02
C SER A 29 6.71 10.33 0.74
N THR A 30 6.14 10.30 1.94
CA THR A 30 5.88 9.06 2.67
C THR A 30 4.39 8.89 2.85
N TRP A 31 3.87 7.73 2.48
CA TRP A 31 2.47 7.38 2.70
C TRP A 31 2.32 5.88 2.99
N GLN A 32 1.21 5.56 3.64
CA GLN A 32 0.82 4.18 3.90
C GLN A 32 -0.63 3.95 3.46
N GLN A 33 -0.91 2.73 3.03
CA GLN A 33 -2.23 2.26 2.69
C GLN A 33 -2.48 0.92 3.37
N THR A 34 -3.56 0.86 4.14
CA THR A 34 -4.09 -0.39 4.70
C THR A 34 -5.24 -0.85 3.81
N ILE A 35 -5.20 -2.11 3.41
CA ILE A 35 -6.20 -2.72 2.52
C ILE A 35 -7.06 -3.65 3.38
N ALA A 36 -8.37 -3.41 3.40
CA ALA A 36 -9.30 -4.28 4.11
C ALA A 36 -9.51 -5.57 3.30
N ILE A 37 -9.24 -6.71 3.93
CA ILE A 37 -9.44 -8.03 3.31
C ILE A 37 -10.77 -8.61 3.78
N HIS A 38 -11.58 -9.09 2.85
CA HIS A 38 -12.80 -9.81 3.18
C HIS A 38 -12.44 -11.24 3.66
N PRO A 39 -13.02 -11.70 4.78
CA PRO A 39 -12.61 -12.94 5.45
C PRO A 39 -12.87 -14.22 4.64
N ASN A 40 -13.63 -14.15 3.54
CA ASN A 40 -14.07 -15.31 2.77
C ASN A 40 -13.89 -15.15 1.25
N ASN A 41 -13.20 -14.09 0.80
CA ASN A 41 -12.96 -13.88 -0.62
C ASN A 41 -11.70 -13.03 -0.82
N ASN A 42 -10.79 -13.49 -1.68
CA ASN A 42 -9.55 -12.77 -2.04
C ASN A 42 -9.81 -11.56 -2.96
N ARG A 43 -11.08 -11.17 -3.12
CA ARG A 43 -11.45 -9.96 -3.85
C ARG A 43 -11.22 -8.77 -2.93
N SER A 44 -10.03 -8.16 -3.02
CA SER A 44 -9.82 -6.81 -2.52
C SER A 44 -10.91 -5.91 -3.08
N THR A 45 -11.76 -5.38 -2.22
CA THR A 45 -12.50 -4.19 -2.57
C THR A 45 -11.52 -3.04 -2.42
N GLU A 46 -11.42 -2.17 -3.42
CA GLU A 46 -10.70 -0.90 -3.26
C GLU A 46 -11.46 -0.10 -2.19
N THR A 47 -11.15 -0.33 -0.92
CA THR A 47 -11.64 0.52 0.17
C THR A 47 -11.16 1.94 -0.10
N PRO A 48 -11.96 2.97 0.22
CA PRO A 48 -11.58 4.37 0.03
C PRO A 48 -10.18 4.59 0.60
N THR A 49 -9.23 4.82 -0.30
CA THR A 49 -7.82 4.89 0.05
C THR A 49 -7.59 6.15 0.87
N ILE A 50 -7.41 6.01 2.18
CA ILE A 50 -6.87 7.11 2.99
C ILE A 50 -5.35 7.04 2.88
N ARG A 51 -4.76 7.78 1.93
CA ARG A 51 -3.33 8.05 1.96
C ARG A 51 -3.05 9.08 3.06
N GLN A 52 -2.75 8.62 4.27
CA GLN A 52 -2.18 9.50 5.28
C GLN A 52 -0.74 9.79 4.90
N ARG A 53 -0.45 11.08 4.67
CA ARG A 53 0.93 11.58 4.61
C ARG A 53 1.41 11.72 6.05
N LEU A 54 2.54 11.07 6.36
CA LEU A 54 3.26 11.27 7.62
C LEU A 54 4.16 12.50 7.49
#